data_AF-A0A2V5LN16-F1
#
_entry.id   AF-A0A2V5LN16-F1
#
_cell.length_a   1.000
_cell.length_b   1.000
_cell.length_c   1.000
_cell.angle_alpha   90.00
_cell.angle_beta   90.00
_cell.angle_gamma   90.00
#
_symmetry.space_group_name_H-M   'P 1'
#
loop_
_entity.id
_entity.type
_entity.pdbx_description
1 polymer ?
#
loop_
_entity_poly.entity_id
_entity_poly.type
_entity_poly.pdbx_seq_one_letter_code
_entity_poly.pdbx_strand_id
1 'polypeptide(L)'
;MAAKEKIADIKLQIPAGQANPAPPVGTALGPRGVNIMAFCKEFNAATQKQAGDILPVVITVYKDKSFTFITKSPPAAVLLKKAAN
;
A
#
# COMPACT_ATOMS: atom_id res chain seq x y z
N MET A 1 25.65 6.82 -2.32
CA MET A 1 24.18 6.69 -2.20
C MET A 1 23.77 5.52 -3.08
N ALA A 2 23.67 4.31 -2.50
CA ALA A 2 23.54 3.08 -3.27
C ALA A 2 22.14 2.98 -3.90
N ALA A 3 22.08 3.07 -5.23
CA ALA A 3 20.88 2.83 -6.01
C ALA A 3 20.51 1.35 -5.91
N LYS A 4 19.63 1.00 -4.96
CA LYS A 4 19.02 -0.33 -4.93
C LYS A 4 18.28 -0.53 -6.26
N GLU A 5 18.73 -1.48 -7.08
CA GLU A 5 18.07 -1.82 -8.34
C GLU A 5 16.62 -2.25 -8.06
N LYS A 6 15.66 -1.40 -8.43
CA LYS A 6 14.24 -1.72 -8.41
C LYS A 6 13.93 -2.73 -9.52
N ILE A 7 13.30 -3.85 -9.17
CA ILE A 7 12.86 -4.87 -10.12
C ILE A 7 11.55 -4.44 -10.79
N ALA A 8 10.60 -3.98 -9.98
CA ALA A 8 9.27 -3.62 -10.44
C ALA A 8 8.58 -2.67 -9.46
N ASP A 9 7.84 -1.72 -10.03
CA ASP A 9 6.94 -0.82 -9.30
C ASP A 9 5.50 -1.29 -9.52
N ILE A 10 4.82 -1.68 -8.45
CA ILE A 10 3.46 -2.20 -8.50
C ILE A 10 2.54 -1.18 -7.83
N LYS A 11 1.53 -0.73 -8.58
CA LYS A 11 0.54 0.24 -8.08
C LYS A 11 -0.77 -0.49 -7.84
N LEU A 12 -1.27 -0.46 -6.61
CA LEU A 12 -2.56 -1.03 -6.26
C LEU A 12 -3.44 0.02 -5.61
N GLN A 13 -4.74 -0.20 -5.70
CA GLN A 13 -5.75 0.56 -4.96
C GLN A 13 -6.36 -0.37 -3.93
N ILE A 14 -6.28 0.02 -2.67
CA ILE A 14 -6.74 -0.80 -1.55
C ILE A 14 -7.59 0.09 -0.63
N PRO A 15 -8.79 -0.36 -0.22
CA PRO A 15 -9.57 0.35 0.76
C PRO A 15 -8.84 0.42 2.10
N ALA A 16 -8.73 1.63 2.65
CA ALA A 16 -8.10 1.93 3.93
C ALA A 16 -8.73 1.09 5.05
N GLY A 17 -7.88 0.50 5.89
CA GLY A 17 -8.32 -0.38 6.98
C GLY A 17 -8.96 -1.71 6.54
N GLN A 18 -9.08 -1.96 5.23
CA GLN A 18 -9.64 -3.18 4.64
C GLN A 18 -8.70 -3.80 3.59
N ALA A 19 -7.39 -3.72 3.80
CA ALA A 19 -6.45 -4.50 3.00
C ALA A 19 -6.68 -5.99 3.23
N ASN A 20 -7.06 -6.67 2.15
CA ASN A 20 -7.30 -8.12 2.11
C ASN A 20 -6.30 -8.75 1.13
N PRO A 21 -5.74 -9.95 1.40
CA PRO A 21 -4.85 -10.67 0.48
C PRO A 21 -5.57 -11.21 -0.78
N ALA A 22 -6.70 -10.62 -1.15
CA ALA A 22 -7.54 -11.00 -2.28
C ALA A 22 -6.76 -10.99 -3.61
N PRO A 23 -7.25 -11.69 -4.66
CA PRO A 23 -6.55 -11.89 -5.92
C PRO A 23 -5.86 -10.65 -6.52
N PRO A 24 -6.43 -9.44 -6.57
CA PRO A 24 -5.72 -8.30 -7.16
C PRO A 24 -4.41 -7.96 -6.42
N VAL A 25 -4.38 -8.06 -5.09
CA VAL A 25 -3.20 -7.79 -4.25
C VAL A 25 -2.29 -9.01 -4.20
N GLY A 26 -2.87 -10.19 -3.94
CA GLY A 26 -2.14 -11.44 -3.80
C GLY A 26 -1.46 -11.87 -5.11
N THR A 27 -2.11 -11.72 -6.26
CA THR A 27 -1.55 -12.08 -7.56
C THR A 27 -0.47 -11.12 -8.03
N ALA A 28 -0.55 -9.84 -7.64
CA ALA A 28 0.47 -8.85 -7.99
C ALA A 28 1.73 -8.95 -7.10
N LEU A 29 1.54 -9.17 -5.79
CA LEU A 29 2.62 -9.17 -4.79
C LEU A 29 3.21 -10.57 -4.52
N GLY A 30 2.39 -11.61 -4.56
CA GLY A 30 2.77 -13.00 -4.29
C GLY A 30 3.92 -13.53 -5.15
N PRO A 31 3.89 -13.42 -6.49
CA PRO A 31 4.98 -13.94 -7.34
C PRO A 31 6.29 -13.16 -7.20
N ARG A 32 6.28 -12.00 -6.52
CA ARG A 32 7.46 -11.19 -6.25
C ARG A 32 8.08 -11.44 -4.87
N GLY A 33 7.53 -12.38 -4.08
CA GLY A 33 8.05 -12.71 -2.76
C GLY A 33 7.75 -11.64 -1.70
N VAL A 34 6.78 -10.76 -1.95
CA VAL A 34 6.35 -9.75 -0.98
C VAL A 34 5.42 -10.40 0.03
N ASN A 35 5.61 -10.09 1.30
CA ASN A 35 4.81 -10.66 2.38
C ASN A 35 3.44 -9.95 2.45
N ILE A 36 2.47 -10.45 1.66
CA ILE A 36 1.13 -9.84 1.51
C ILE A 36 0.44 -9.65 2.85
N MET A 37 0.55 -10.63 3.76
CA MET A 37 -0.13 -10.61 5.05
C MET A 37 0.44 -9.53 5.99
N ALA A 38 1.77 -9.38 5.99
CA ALA A 38 2.45 -8.31 6.71
C ALA A 38 2.09 -6.93 6.13
N PHE A 39 2.09 -6.82 4.80
CA PHE A 39 1.68 -5.62 4.10
C PHE A 39 0.23 -5.22 4.42
N CYS A 40 -0.73 -6.15 4.37
CA CYS A 40 -2.12 -5.86 4.73
C CYS A 40 -2.24 -5.37 6.17
N LYS A 41 -1.47 -5.93 7.12
CA LYS A 41 -1.49 -5.54 8.53
C LYS A 41 -0.88 -4.15 8.76
N GLU A 42 0.29 -3.87 8.19
CA GLU A 42 0.93 -2.55 8.26
C GLU A 42 0.08 -1.49 7.56
N PHE A 43 -0.47 -1.81 6.39
CA PHE A 43 -1.37 -0.93 5.66
C PHE A 43 -2.61 -0.62 6.50
N ASN A 44 -3.28 -1.62 7.07
CA ASN A 44 -4.46 -1.41 7.90
C ASN A 44 -4.15 -0.57 9.15
N ALA A 45 -3.00 -0.79 9.79
CA ALA A 45 -2.57 0.01 10.95
C ALA A 45 -2.27 1.47 10.56
N ALA A 46 -1.57 1.69 9.44
CA ALA A 46 -1.23 3.03 8.96
C ALA A 46 -2.47 3.80 8.43
N THR A 47 -3.41 3.08 7.84
CA THR A 47 -4.62 3.63 7.19
C THR A 47 -5.86 3.53 8.08
N GLN A 48 -5.71 3.07 9.33
CA GLN A 48 -6.82 2.95 10.29
C GLN A 48 -7.52 4.29 10.52
N LYS A 49 -6.76 5.40 10.48
CA LYS A 49 -7.30 6.77 10.63
C LYS A 49 -8.14 7.22 9.42
N GLN A 50 -8.02 6.52 8.31
CA GLN A 50 -8.62 6.82 7.01
C GLN A 50 -9.54 5.70 6.55
N ALA A 51 -9.91 4.79 7.46
CA ALA A 51 -10.74 3.63 7.19
C ALA A 51 -12.06 4.06 6.52
N GLY A 52 -12.29 3.55 5.30
CA GLY A 52 -13.44 3.91 4.46
C GLY A 52 -13.07 4.47 3.08
N ASP A 53 -11.86 5.00 2.89
CA ASP A 53 -11.42 5.56 1.59
C ASP A 53 -10.52 4.61 0.80
N ILE A 54 -10.57 4.65 -0.53
CA ILE A 54 -9.65 3.89 -1.39
C ILE A 54 -8.30 4.61 -1.46
N LEU A 55 -7.24 3.94 -1.02
CA LEU A 55 -5.89 4.48 -1.01
C LEU A 55 -5.01 3.84 -2.07
N PRO A 56 -4.37 4.64 -2.94
CA PRO A 56 -3.37 4.14 -3.84
C PRO A 56 -2.08 3.84 -3.07
N VAL A 57 -1.60 2.61 -3.21
CA VAL A 57 -0.33 2.14 -2.64
C VAL A 57 0.63 1.80 -3.77
N VAL A 58 1.89 2.19 -3.60
CA VAL A 58 2.96 1.87 -4.54
C VAL A 58 3.94 0.95 -3.82
N ILE A 59 4.05 -0.30 -4.28
CA ILE A 59 5.03 -1.27 -3.79
C ILE A 59 6.17 -1.33 -4.79
N THR A 60 7.36 -0.93 -4.36
CA THR A 60 8.60 -1.10 -5.11
C THR A 60 9.33 -2.33 -4.58
N VAL A 61 9.56 -3.31 -5.45
CA VAL A 61 10.31 -4.54 -5.13
C VAL A 61 11.74 -4.38 -5.62
N TYR A 62 12.71 -4.69 -4.77
CA TYR A 62 14.14 -4.62 -5.05
C TYR A 62 14.74 -6.03 -5.25
N LYS A 63 15.87 -6.07 -5.96
CA LYS A 63 16.58 -7.31 -6.38
C LYS A 63 17.04 -8.19 -5.21
N ASP A 64 17.23 -7.60 -4.04
CA ASP A 64 17.59 -8.23 -2.77
C ASP A 64 16.41 -8.93 -2.07
N LYS A 65 15.24 -9.03 -2.73
CA LYS A 65 13.97 -9.48 -2.14
C LYS A 65 13.42 -8.52 -1.08
N SER A 66 14.03 -7.35 -0.90
CA SER A 66 13.43 -6.29 -0.11
C SER A 66 12.27 -5.67 -0.89
N PHE A 67 11.24 -5.25 -0.19
CA PHE A 67 10.16 -4.46 -0.76
C PHE A 67 9.98 -3.20 0.08
N THR A 68 9.68 -2.08 -0.57
CA THR A 68 9.22 -0.87 0.10
C THR A 68 7.85 -0.53 -0.42
N PHE A 69 6.91 -0.28 0.47
CA PHE A 69 5.59 0.22 0.10
C PHE A 69 5.44 1.66 0.54
N ILE A 70 4.82 2.47 -0.30
CA ILE A 70 4.47 3.85 0.00
C ILE A 70 2.95 3.93 -0.10
N THR A 71 2.31 4.09 1.05
CA THR A 71 0.88 4.43 1.11
C THR A 71 0.74 5.90 0.78
N LYS A 72 0.05 6.21 -0.32
CA LYS A 72 -0.35 7.60 -0.54
C LYS A 72 -1.55 7.90 0.35
N SER A 73 -1.52 9.08 0.97
CA SER A 73 -2.69 9.58 1.68
C SER A 73 -3.89 9.71 0.72
N PRO A 74 -5.12 9.50 1.22
CA PRO A 74 -6.35 9.76 0.49
C PRO A 74 -6.37 11.22 0.07
N PRO A 75 -7.15 11.56 -0.97
CA PRO A 75 -7.28 12.93 -1.40
C PRO A 75 -7.60 13.81 -0.18
N ALA A 76 -6.82 14.89 -0.02
CA ALA A 76 -6.99 15.89 1.03
C ALA A 76 -8.43 16.43 1.13
N ALA A 77 -9.26 16.18 0.12
CA ALA A 77 -10.70 16.38 0.13
C ALA A 77 -11.44 15.77 1.33
N VAL A 78 -11.03 14.60 1.85
CA VAL A 78 -11.70 13.98 3.01
C VAL A 78 -11.22 14.59 4.33
N LEU A 79 -9.91 14.90 4.43
CA LEU A 79 -9.36 15.63 5.58
C LEU A 79 -9.94 17.05 5.68
N LEU A 80 -10.12 17.75 4.55
CA LEU A 80 -10.74 19.07 4.49
C LEU A 80 -12.25 19.04 4.78
N LYS A 81 -12.98 18.02 4.31
CA LYS A 81 -14.41 17.85 4.67
C LYS A 81 -14.64 17.55 6.15
N LYS A 82 -13.70 16.91 6.84
CA LYS A 82 -13.82 16.55 8.27
C LYS A 82 -13.32 17.64 9.22
N ALA A 83 -12.37 18.47 8.78
CA ALA A 83 -11.85 19.61 9.55
C ALA A 83 -12.73 20.87 9.45
N ALA A 84 -13.68 20.91 8.51
CA ALA A 84 -14.60 22.03 8.31
C ALA A 84 -15.94 21.90 9.06
N ASN A 85 -16.06 20.93 9.97
CA ASN A 85 -17.22 20.76 10.85
C ASN A 85 -16.86 21.08 12.30
#